data_AF-K6VPH1-F1
#
_entry.id   AF-K6VPH1-F1
#
_cell.length_a   1.000
_cell.length_b   1.000
_cell.length_c   1.000
_cell.angle_alpha   90.00
_cell.angle_beta   90.00
_cell.angle_gamma   90.00
#
_symmetry.space_group_name_H-M   'P 1'
#
loop_
_entity.id
_entity.type
_entity.pdbx_description
1 polymer ?
#
loop_
_entity_poly.entity_id
_entity_poly.type
_entity_poly.pdbx_seq_one_letter_code
_entity_poly.pdbx_strand_id
1 'polypeptide(L)'
;MTSHGLSPLLRAASAAIGAPIMGDLRWLYAGPRDLDALSVSDRELIGVVTGEAFPDRVEGLGVRVSFFTLQLALDRLSGVLPEGQEVSIDYMEKVYTAYEENCPEGNPYSGDLLDLALAYLVGRDLARQDESPGTLVG
;
A
#
# COMPACT_ATOMS: atom_id res chain seq x y z
N MET A 1 14.29 11.18 3.38
CA MET A 1 12.95 11.69 3.73
C MET A 1 12.11 10.50 4.09
N THR A 2 11.78 10.32 5.36
CA THR A 2 10.89 9.22 5.79
C THR A 2 9.46 9.74 5.75
N SER A 3 8.61 9.14 4.92
CA SER A 3 7.17 9.42 4.90
C SER A 3 6.52 8.65 6.03
N HIS A 4 5.92 9.40 6.95
CA HIS A 4 5.16 8.92 8.09
C HIS A 4 3.74 9.50 8.02
N GLY A 5 3.20 9.57 6.79
CA GLY A 5 2.01 10.34 6.46
C GLY A 5 0.80 10.02 7.33
N LEU A 6 0.72 8.80 7.86
CA LEU A 6 -0.40 8.35 8.69
C LEU A 6 -0.13 8.32 10.20
N SER A 7 1.08 8.64 10.69
CA SER A 7 1.38 8.53 12.12
C SER A 7 0.40 9.26 13.04
N PRO A 8 -0.06 10.50 12.75
CA PRO A 8 -1.11 11.14 13.55
C PRO A 8 -2.44 10.37 13.56
N LEU A 9 -2.82 9.75 12.44
CA LEU A 9 -4.04 8.96 12.31
C LEU A 9 -3.92 7.61 13.02
N LEU A 10 -2.78 6.93 12.89
CA LEU A 10 -2.48 5.69 13.61
C LEU A 10 -2.49 5.94 15.12
N ARG A 11 -1.93 7.07 15.59
CA ARG A 11 -2.01 7.47 16.99
C ARG A 11 -3.43 7.67 17.47
N ALA A 12 -4.25 8.39 16.70
CA ALA A 12 -5.65 8.62 17.07
C ALA A 12 -6.44 7.30 17.11
N ALA A 13 -6.23 6.42 16.12
CA ALA A 13 -6.88 5.11 16.06
C ALA A 13 -6.44 4.21 17.21
N SER A 14 -5.13 4.14 17.47
CA SER A 14 -4.55 3.37 18.57
C SER A 14 -5.11 3.81 19.93
N ALA A 15 -5.18 5.12 20.16
CA ALA A 15 -5.77 5.68 21.38
C ALA A 15 -7.25 5.32 21.55
N ALA A 16 -8.03 5.29 20.46
CA ALA A 16 -9.45 4.96 20.51
C ALA A 16 -9.71 3.49 20.85
N ILE A 17 -8.80 2.58 20.46
CA ILE A 17 -8.96 1.13 20.69
C ILE A 17 -8.16 0.62 21.90
N GLY A 18 -7.22 1.41 22.42
CA GLY A 18 -6.34 1.01 23.52
C GLY A 18 -5.27 -0.02 23.12
N ALA A 19 -4.94 -0.12 21.83
CA ALA A 19 -3.99 -1.08 21.28
C ALA A 19 -3.31 -0.51 20.01
N PRO A 20 -2.11 -1.00 19.61
CA PRO A 20 -1.49 -0.61 18.33
C PRO A 20 -2.28 -1.07 17.11
N ILE A 21 -2.17 -0.35 16.00
CA ILE A 21 -2.75 -0.71 14.71
C ILE A 21 -1.82 -1.68 13.98
N MET A 22 -2.26 -2.92 13.74
CA MET A 22 -1.44 -3.97 13.12
C MET A 22 -2.24 -4.67 12.04
N GLY A 23 -1.98 -4.39 10.77
CA GLY A 23 -2.62 -5.09 9.63
C GLY A 23 -4.17 -5.08 9.60
N ASP A 24 -4.83 -4.39 10.53
CA ASP A 24 -6.28 -4.40 10.69
C ASP A 24 -6.92 -3.48 9.65
N LEU A 25 -7.88 -4.02 8.88
CA LEU A 25 -8.70 -3.32 7.90
C LEU A 25 -9.62 -2.31 8.58
N ARG A 26 -9.04 -1.21 9.05
CA ARG A 26 -9.77 -0.05 9.56
C ARG A 26 -9.99 0.91 8.40
N TRP A 27 -11.26 1.24 8.21
CA TRP A 27 -11.77 1.96 7.07
C TRP A 27 -11.81 3.47 7.31
N LEU A 28 -10.90 4.20 6.65
CA LEU A 28 -10.84 5.66 6.59
C LEU A 28 -11.47 6.16 5.29
N TYR A 29 -11.93 7.41 5.24
CA TYR A 29 -12.38 7.97 3.97
C TYR A 29 -11.18 8.48 3.17
N ALA A 30 -11.02 7.98 1.95
CA ALA A 30 -10.14 8.53 0.93
C ALA A 30 -10.98 9.29 -0.10
N GLY A 31 -10.57 10.53 -0.39
CA GLY A 31 -11.25 11.36 -1.37
C GLY A 31 -10.89 10.98 -2.81
N PRO A 32 -11.58 11.56 -3.80
CA PRO A 32 -11.26 11.34 -5.22
C PRO A 32 -9.77 11.58 -5.53
N ARG A 33 -9.20 12.69 -5.02
CA ARG A 33 -7.79 13.04 -5.23
C ARG A 33 -6.81 11.96 -4.77
N ASP A 34 -7.08 11.30 -3.64
CA ASP A 34 -6.19 10.27 -3.10
C ASP A 34 -6.21 9.03 -3.98
N LEU A 35 -7.40 8.66 -4.46
CA LEU A 35 -7.61 7.45 -5.27
C LEU A 35 -7.23 7.65 -6.74
N ASP A 36 -7.32 8.88 -7.24
CA ASP A 36 -6.85 9.27 -8.58
C ASP A 36 -5.32 9.19 -8.69
N ALA A 37 -4.59 9.23 -7.55
CA ALA A 37 -3.14 9.06 -7.53
C ALA A 37 -2.70 7.59 -7.66
N LEU A 38 -3.62 6.63 -7.48
CA LEU A 38 -3.32 5.20 -7.56
C LEU A 38 -3.35 4.73 -9.02
N SER A 39 -2.26 4.08 -9.44
CA SER A 39 -2.17 3.42 -10.74
C SER A 39 -3.01 2.14 -10.82
N VAL A 40 -3.18 1.60 -12.03
CA VAL A 40 -3.85 0.30 -12.23
C VAL A 40 -3.13 -0.80 -11.45
N SER A 41 -1.80 -0.85 -11.49
CA SER A 41 -1.00 -1.84 -10.76
C SER A 41 -1.12 -1.68 -9.24
N ASP A 42 -1.30 -0.45 -8.73
CA ASP A 42 -1.56 -0.23 -7.30
C ASP A 42 -2.92 -0.81 -6.90
N ARG A 43 -3.95 -0.54 -7.72
CA ARG A 43 -5.31 -1.04 -7.50
C ARG A 43 -5.38 -2.56 -7.54
N GLU A 44 -4.61 -3.20 -8.41
CA GLU A 44 -4.49 -4.66 -8.47
C GLU A 44 -3.84 -5.22 -7.20
N LEU A 45 -2.69 -4.66 -6.79
CA LEU A 45 -2.02 -5.04 -5.54
C LEU A 45 -2.96 -4.89 -4.34
N ILE A 46 -3.64 -3.74 -4.24
CA ILE A 46 -4.62 -3.47 -3.19
C ILE A 46 -5.72 -4.53 -3.21
N GLY A 47 -6.31 -4.81 -4.36
CA GLY A 47 -7.38 -5.81 -4.47
C GLY A 47 -6.93 -7.20 -4.03
N VAL A 48 -5.70 -7.60 -4.32
CA VAL A 48 -5.14 -8.88 -3.87
C VAL A 48 -4.89 -8.90 -2.37
N VAL A 49 -4.32 -7.82 -1.81
CA VAL A 49 -3.86 -7.79 -0.41
C VAL A 49 -5.01 -7.54 0.56
N THR A 50 -5.92 -6.63 0.23
CA THR A 50 -6.97 -6.17 1.14
C THR A 50 -8.35 -6.64 0.74
N GLY A 51 -8.51 -7.20 -0.47
CA GLY A 51 -9.81 -7.52 -1.05
C GLY A 51 -10.60 -6.28 -1.50
N GLU A 52 -10.00 -5.09 -1.45
CA GLU A 52 -10.68 -3.84 -1.81
C GLU A 52 -10.84 -3.72 -3.32
N ALA A 53 -12.06 -3.36 -3.75
CA ALA A 53 -12.35 -3.01 -5.13
C ALA A 53 -12.96 -1.62 -5.17
N PHE A 54 -12.36 -0.72 -5.96
CA PHE A 54 -12.85 0.64 -6.13
C PHE A 54 -13.23 0.87 -7.60
N PRO A 55 -14.27 1.69 -7.86
CA PRO A 55 -14.52 2.15 -9.20
C PRO A 55 -13.33 2.98 -9.72
N ASP A 56 -13.14 3.01 -11.04
CA ASP A 56 -12.08 3.78 -11.68
C ASP A 56 -12.11 5.25 -11.27
N ARG A 57 -13.32 5.77 -11.08
CA ARG A 57 -13.57 7.13 -10.61
C ARG A 57 -14.43 7.11 -9.36
N VAL A 58 -13.97 7.79 -8.32
CA VAL A 58 -14.74 8.04 -7.09
C VAL A 58 -15.27 9.47 -7.13
N GLU A 59 -16.56 9.63 -6.88
CA GLU A 59 -17.23 10.94 -6.83
C GLU A 59 -17.64 11.31 -5.40
N GLY A 60 -17.93 12.59 -5.18
CA GLY A 60 -18.49 13.07 -3.91
C GLY A 60 -17.51 13.01 -2.74
N LEU A 61 -17.97 12.46 -1.61
CA LEU A 61 -17.26 12.47 -0.33
C LEU A 61 -16.10 11.47 -0.24
N GLY A 62 -15.86 10.67 -1.28
CA GLY A 62 -14.87 9.60 -1.27
C GLY A 62 -15.44 8.25 -0.87
N VAL A 63 -14.57 7.25 -0.71
CA VAL A 63 -14.93 5.90 -0.28
C VAL A 63 -14.12 5.49 0.94
N ARG A 64 -14.63 4.50 1.65
CA ARG A 64 -13.93 3.89 2.76
C ARG A 64 -12.82 3.00 2.23
N VAL A 65 -11.61 3.18 2.72
CA VAL A 65 -10.42 2.41 2.37
C VAL A 65 -9.59 2.02 3.60
N SER A 66 -8.80 0.97 3.48
CA SER A 66 -7.84 0.51 4.47
C SER A 66 -6.69 1.50 4.65
N PHE A 67 -5.98 1.40 5.79
CA PHE A 67 -4.73 2.15 5.99
C PHE A 67 -3.66 1.78 4.95
N PHE A 68 -3.65 0.52 4.47
CA PHE A 68 -2.75 0.07 3.41
C PHE A 68 -2.96 0.89 2.12
N THR A 69 -4.21 0.99 1.67
CA THR A 69 -4.59 1.77 0.49
C THR A 69 -4.28 3.25 0.67
N LEU A 70 -4.64 3.82 1.81
CA LEU A 70 -4.41 5.24 2.06
C LEU A 70 -2.92 5.58 2.10
N GLN A 71 -2.09 4.70 2.66
CA GLN A 71 -0.64 4.94 2.72
C GLN A 71 -0.01 4.93 1.31
N LEU A 72 -0.40 3.99 0.45
CA LEU A 72 0.03 3.99 -0.95
C LEU A 72 -0.38 5.28 -1.67
N ALA A 73 -1.64 5.71 -1.49
CA ALA A 73 -2.13 6.96 -2.08
C ALA A 73 -1.34 8.19 -1.61
N LEU A 74 -1.02 8.27 -0.31
CA LEU A 74 -0.23 9.37 0.25
C LEU A 74 1.23 9.34 -0.23
N ASP A 75 1.83 8.16 -0.37
CA ASP A 75 3.19 8.05 -0.89
C ASP A 75 3.28 8.40 -2.38
N ARG A 76 2.22 8.12 -3.16
CA ARG A 76 2.06 8.63 -4.53
C ARG A 76 1.97 10.15 -4.54
N LEU A 77 1.06 10.72 -3.74
CA LEU A 77 0.83 12.17 -3.68
C LEU A 77 2.04 12.97 -3.16
N SER A 78 2.84 12.38 -2.27
CA SER A 78 4.05 13.01 -1.71
C SER A 78 5.31 12.77 -2.55
N GLY A 79 5.24 11.93 -3.58
CA GLY A 79 6.36 11.58 -4.46
C GLY A 79 7.36 10.60 -3.84
N VAL A 80 7.04 9.98 -2.71
CA VAL A 80 7.84 8.91 -2.10
C VAL A 80 7.82 7.66 -2.99
N LEU A 81 6.65 7.40 -3.58
CA LEU A 81 6.47 6.44 -4.66
C LEU A 81 6.15 7.22 -5.94
N PRO A 82 7.15 7.54 -6.79
CA PRO A 82 6.99 8.39 -7.95
C PRO A 82 5.93 7.90 -8.93
N GLU A 83 5.24 8.82 -9.61
CA GLU A 83 4.27 8.48 -10.65
C GLU A 83 4.89 7.56 -11.73
N GLY A 84 4.15 6.53 -12.14
CA GLY A 84 4.59 5.54 -13.12
C GLY A 84 5.56 4.47 -12.61
N GLN A 85 6.13 4.63 -11.40
CA GLN A 85 6.94 3.57 -10.79
C GLN A 85 6.04 2.51 -10.15
N GLU A 86 6.21 1.24 -10.48
CA GLU A 86 5.47 0.17 -9.79
C GLU A 86 5.92 -0.02 -8.35
N VAL A 87 4.99 -0.44 -7.48
CA VAL A 87 5.32 -0.91 -6.14
C VAL A 87 6.27 -2.12 -6.25
N SER A 88 7.40 -2.04 -5.57
CA SER A 88 8.41 -3.10 -5.51
C SER A 88 8.53 -3.71 -4.12
N ILE A 89 9.18 -4.87 -4.03
CA ILE A 89 9.52 -5.53 -2.76
C ILE A 89 10.35 -4.58 -1.88
N ASP A 90 11.42 -4.00 -2.43
CA ASP A 90 12.26 -3.03 -1.72
C ASP A 90 11.48 -1.83 -1.16
N TYR A 91 10.48 -1.33 -1.89
CA TYR A 91 9.63 -0.26 -1.39
C TYR A 91 8.83 -0.75 -0.19
N MET A 92 8.20 -1.93 -0.30
CA MET A 92 7.38 -2.49 0.77
C MET A 92 8.18 -2.73 2.05
N GLU A 93 9.36 -3.32 1.95
CA GLU A 93 10.23 -3.56 3.10
C GLU A 93 10.71 -2.26 3.76
N LYS A 94 11.03 -1.23 2.96
CA LYS A 94 11.43 0.09 3.49
C LYS A 94 10.30 0.75 4.24
N VAL A 95 9.07 0.73 3.71
CA VAL A 95 7.93 1.35 4.37
C VAL A 95 7.56 0.58 5.63
N TYR A 96 7.56 -0.75 5.59
CA TYR A 96 7.38 -1.60 6.76
C TYR A 96 8.39 -1.24 7.86
N THR A 97 9.69 -1.24 7.52
CA THR A 97 10.77 -0.92 8.46
C THR A 97 10.62 0.48 9.04
N ALA A 98 10.27 1.46 8.20
CA ALA A 98 10.05 2.82 8.64
C ALA A 98 8.92 2.94 9.68
N TYR A 99 7.83 2.19 9.52
CA TYR A 99 6.74 2.17 10.50
C TYR A 99 7.13 1.42 11.79
N GLU A 100 7.77 0.25 11.69
CA GLU A 100 8.24 -0.50 12.87
C GLU A 100 9.21 0.32 13.74
N GLU A 101 10.12 1.06 13.13
CA GLU A 101 11.15 1.81 13.86
C GLU A 101 10.62 3.14 14.43
N ASN A 102 9.67 3.79 13.75
CA ASN A 102 9.32 5.19 14.02
C ASN A 102 7.86 5.43 14.44
N CYS A 103 6.99 4.41 14.38
CA CYS A 103 5.58 4.55 14.71
C CYS A 103 5.12 3.48 15.73
N PRO A 104 5.33 3.72 17.04
CA PRO A 104 4.92 2.76 18.08
C PRO A 104 3.39 2.53 18.13
N GLU A 105 2.60 3.40 17.51
CA GLU A 105 1.14 3.30 17.46
C GLU A 105 0.65 2.29 16.43
N GLY A 106 1.52 1.83 15.54
CA GLY A 106 1.17 0.76 14.61
C GLY A 106 1.85 0.85 13.26
N ASN A 107 1.68 -0.24 12.50
CA ASN A 107 2.19 -0.39 11.16
C ASN A 107 1.07 -0.91 10.24
N PRO A 108 0.65 -0.11 9.24
CA PRO A 108 -0.43 -0.50 8.34
C PRO A 108 -0.03 -1.62 7.37
N TYR A 109 1.26 -1.93 7.27
CA TYR A 109 1.83 -2.98 6.45
C TYR A 109 2.37 -4.13 7.29
N SER A 110 1.92 -4.34 8.53
CA SER A 110 2.34 -5.49 9.34
C SER A 110 1.37 -6.67 9.23
N GLY A 111 1.84 -7.83 9.68
CA GLY A 111 1.05 -9.08 9.71
C GLY A 111 0.72 -9.58 8.31
N ASP A 112 -0.44 -10.22 8.17
CA ASP A 112 -0.86 -10.92 6.95
C ASP A 112 -0.87 -10.04 5.70
N LEU A 113 -1.12 -8.73 5.84
CA LEU A 113 -1.10 -7.80 4.70
C LEU A 113 0.31 -7.65 4.09
N LEU A 114 1.36 -7.70 4.92
CA LEU A 114 2.74 -7.69 4.42
C LEU A 114 3.02 -8.95 3.62
N ASP A 115 2.71 -10.09 4.22
CA ASP A 115 3.02 -11.40 3.67
C ASP A 115 2.30 -11.59 2.32
N LEU A 116 1.03 -11.17 2.24
CA LEU A 116 0.27 -11.17 0.99
C LEU A 116 0.86 -10.21 -0.04
N ALA A 117 1.26 -9.00 0.35
CA ALA A 117 1.86 -8.03 -0.56
C ALA A 117 3.19 -8.56 -1.13
N LEU A 118 4.07 -9.06 -0.27
CA LEU A 118 5.35 -9.64 -0.68
C LEU A 118 5.15 -10.87 -1.57
N ALA A 119 4.24 -11.78 -1.19
CA ALA A 119 3.95 -12.97 -2.00
C ALA A 119 3.43 -12.61 -3.40
N TYR A 120 2.52 -11.63 -3.50
CA TYR A 120 2.01 -11.16 -4.79
C TYR A 120 3.13 -10.53 -5.64
N LEU A 121 3.95 -9.66 -5.04
CA LEU A 121 5.03 -8.98 -5.75
C LEU A 121 6.09 -9.97 -6.26
N VAL A 122 6.48 -10.95 -5.44
CA VAL A 122 7.39 -12.04 -5.85
C VAL A 122 6.78 -12.85 -6.99
N GLY A 123 5.50 -13.24 -6.88
CA GLY A 123 4.81 -14.00 -7.93
C GLY A 123 4.77 -13.26 -9.27
N ARG A 124 4.52 -11.94 -9.23
CA ARG A 124 4.50 -11.08 -10.42
C ARG A 124 5.89 -10.96 -11.07
N ASP A 125 6.93 -10.80 -10.26
CA ASP A 125 8.31 -10.70 -10.76
C ASP A 125 8.77 -12.01 -11.40
N LEU A 126 8.40 -13.16 -10.84
CA LEU A 126 8.67 -14.48 -11.44
C LEU A 126 7.95 -14.66 -12.77
N ALA A 127 6.66 -14.32 -12.85
CA ALA A 127 5.89 -14.44 -14.09
C ALA A 127 6.50 -13.61 -15.24
N ARG A 128 7.01 -12.41 -14.95
CA ARG A 128 7.71 -11.57 -15.95
C ARG A 128 9.03 -12.16 -16.42
N GLN A 129 9.73 -12.90 -15.57
CA GLN A 129 10.98 -13.57 -15.94
C GLN A 129 10.72 -14.75 -16.86
N ASP A 130 9.62 -15.50 -16.64
CA ASP A 130 9.21 -16.61 -17.50
C ASP A 130 8.73 -16.16 -18.90
N GLU A 131 8.18 -14.94 -19.00
CA GLU A 131 7.74 -14.36 -20.28
C GLU A 131 8.87 -13.78 -21.14
N SER A 132 10.11 -13.72 -20.63
CA SER A 132 11.28 -13.33 -21.43
C SER A 132 11.73 -14.52 -22.30
N PRO A 133 11.49 -14.53 -23.62
CA PRO A 133 11.95 -15.62 -24.46
C PRO A 133 13.48 -15.57 -24.48
N GLY A 134 14.10 -16.67 -24.04
CA GLY A 134 15.54 -16.85 -24.17
C GLY A 134 15.94 -16.54 -25.61
N THR A 135 16.78 -15.53 -25.79
CA THR A 135 17.54 -15.30 -27.02
C THR A 135 18.42 -16.53 -27.22
N LEU A 136 17.88 -17.55 -27.90
CA LEU A 136 18.67 -18.63 -28.47
C LEU A 136 19.45 -18.04 -29.65
N VAL A 137 20.66 -17.57 -29.39
CA VAL A 137 21.69 -17.41 -30.42
C VAL A 137 22.23 -18.81 -30.70
N GLY A 138 21.72 -19.43 -31.76
CA GLY A 138 22.31 -20.59 -32.43
C GLY A 138 22.86 -20.17 -33.79
#